data_AF-A0A841IJJ4-F1
#
_entry.id   AF-A0A841IJJ4-F1
#
_cell.length_a   1.000
_cell.length_b   1.000
_cell.length_c   1.000
_cell.angle_alpha   90.00
_cell.angle_beta   90.00
_cell.angle_gamma   90.00
#
_symmetry.space_group_name_H-M   'P 1'
#
loop_
_entity.id
_entity.type
_entity.pdbx_description
1 polymer ?
#
loop_
_entity_poly.entity_id
_entity_poly.type
_entity_poly.pdbx_seq_one_letter_code
_entity_poly.pdbx_strand_id
1 'polypeptide(L)' 'MFRIAISRLTDDGLRITPEHRATAMSVDEAVRTVLERLPAADAGAFSGRRVQSSVNRINDFRHDVHTPGGRYRVVIAPMM' A
#
# COMPACT_ATOMS: atom_id res chain seq x y z
N MET A 1 7.97 0.20 13.01
CA MET A 1 8.37 -0.48 11.75
C MET A 1 7.13 -1.02 11.07
N PHE A 2 7.10 -0.99 9.75
CA PHE A 2 5.96 -1.33 8.92
C PHE A 2 6.36 -2.29 7.81
N ARG A 3 5.49 -3.25 7.51
CA ARG A 3 5.57 -4.09 6.32
C ARG A 3 4.70 -3.50 5.22
N ILE A 4 5.20 -3.54 4.00
CA ILE A 4 4.52 -3.07 2.79
C ILE A 4 4.36 -4.26 1.86
N ALA A 5 3.14 -4.49 1.38
CA ALA A 5 2.85 -5.48 0.36
C ALA A 5 2.08 -4.82 -0.79
N ILE A 6 2.60 -4.96 -2.00
CA ILE A 6 1.93 -4.53 -3.22
C ILE A 6 1.66 -5.78 -4.04
N SER A 7 0.38 -6.04 -4.30
CA SER A 7 -0.07 -7.21 -5.06
C SER A 7 -0.86 -6.75 -6.27
N ARG A 8 -0.64 -7.37 -7.42
CA ARG A 8 -1.48 -7.16 -8.60
C ARG A 8 -2.82 -7.87 -8.40
N LEU A 9 -3.88 -7.17 -8.79
CA LEU A 9 -5.24 -7.68 -8.84
C LEU A 9 -5.58 -8.00 -10.30
N THR A 10 -5.87 -9.26 -10.57
CA THR A 10 -6.40 -9.74 -11.86
C THR A 10 -7.77 -10.38 -11.64
N ASP A 11 -8.48 -10.69 -12.72
CA ASP A 11 -9.79 -11.35 -12.68
C ASP A 11 -10.77 -10.59 -11.76
N ASP A 12 -10.87 -9.26 -11.95
CA ASP A 12 -11.68 -8.36 -11.12
C ASP A 12 -11.39 -8.39 -9.61
N GLY A 13 -10.15 -8.72 -9.23
CA GLY A 13 -9.71 -8.79 -7.84
C GLY A 13 -9.92 -10.16 -7.20
N LEU A 14 -10.42 -11.15 -7.95
CA LEU A 14 -10.51 -12.55 -7.51
C LEU A 14 -9.13 -13.20 -7.38
N ARG A 15 -8.17 -12.77 -8.20
CA ARG A 15 -6.80 -13.28 -8.16
C ARG A 15 -5.84 -12.18 -7.69
N ILE A 16 -5.12 -12.49 -6.62
CA ILE A 16 -4.14 -11.61 -5.97
C ILE A 16 -2.75 -12.22 -6.17
N THR A 17 -1.90 -11.53 -6.92
CA THR A 17 -0.51 -11.97 -7.19
C THR A 17 0.46 -11.03 -6.50
N PRO A 18 1.27 -11.48 -5.52
CA PRO A 18 2.28 -10.64 -4.89
C PRO A 18 3.30 -10.13 -5.92
N GLU A 19 3.54 -8.83 -5.98
CA GLU A 19 4.55 -8.25 -6.88
C GLU A 19 5.72 -7.63 -6.13
N HIS A 20 5.47 -7.01 -4.98
CA HIS A 20 6.51 -6.32 -4.23
C HIS A 20 6.27 -6.38 -2.73
N ARG A 21 7.36 -6.51 -1.99
CA ARG A 21 7.39 -6.48 -0.53
C ARG A 21 8.55 -5.61 -0.08
N ALA A 22 8.30 -4.76 0.90
CA ALA A 22 9.30 -3.89 1.50
C ALA A 22 8.99 -3.68 2.98
N THR A 23 9.94 -3.08 3.69
CA THR A 23 9.79 -2.64 5.08
C THR A 23 10.16 -1.18 5.19
N ALA A 24 9.51 -0.47 6.10
CA ALA A 24 9.78 0.93 6.40
C ALA A 24 9.84 1.16 7.91
N MET A 25 10.65 2.11 8.34
CA MET A 25 10.79 2.49 9.75
C MET A 25 9.65 3.42 10.19
N SER A 26 9.13 4.24 9.29
CA SER A 26 8.02 5.17 9.51
C SER A 26 6.89 5.01 8.49
N VAL A 27 5.74 5.63 8.77
CA VAL A 27 4.62 5.70 7.82
C VAL A 27 5.00 6.54 6.60
N ASP A 28 5.72 7.65 6.78
CA ASP A 28 6.12 8.52 5.66
C ASP A 28 7.08 7.79 4.70
N GLU A 29 8.00 7.00 5.25
CA GLU A 29 8.86 6.13 4.44
C GLU A 29 8.03 5.07 3.71
N ALA A 30 7.04 4.45 4.37
CA ALA A 30 6.17 3.47 3.74
C ALA A 30 5.37 4.07 2.58
N VAL A 31 4.81 5.27 2.76
CA VAL A 31 4.11 6.02 1.72
C VAL A 31 5.04 6.32 0.56
N ARG A 32 6.25 6.83 0.83
CA ARG A 32 7.25 7.11 -0.20
C ARG A 32 7.58 5.87 -1.03
N THR A 33 7.85 4.73 -0.38
CA THR A 33 8.13 3.47 -1.07
C THR A 33 6.98 3.03 -1.98
N VAL A 34 5.73 3.24 -1.56
CA VAL A 34 4.56 2.94 -2.40
C VAL A 34 4.50 3.85 -3.62
N LEU A 35 4.71 5.16 -3.44
CA LEU A 35 4.66 6.14 -4.54
C LEU A 35 5.81 5.96 -5.53
N GLU A 36 6.99 5.56 -5.07
CA GLU A 36 8.12 5.19 -5.94
C GLU A 36 7.78 3.97 -6.82
N ARG A 37 7.07 2.98 -6.26
CA ARG A 37 6.72 1.76 -7.00
C ARG A 37 5.49 1.91 -7.88
N LEU A 38 4.54 2.75 -7.46
CA LEU A 38 3.29 3.05 -8.16
C LEU A 38 3.14 4.58 -8.33
N PRO A 39 3.86 5.21 -9.28
CA PRO A 39 3.86 6.67 -9.44
C PRO A 39 2.50 7.25 -9.81
N ALA A 40 1.63 6.43 -10.41
CA ALA A 40 0.26 6.80 -10.77
C ALA A 40 -0.75 6.59 -9.62
N ALA A 41 -0.29 6.20 -8.43
CA ALA A 41 -1.14 6.12 -7.25
C ALA A 41 -1.58 7.52 -6.79
N ASP A 42 -2.85 7.66 -6.38
CA ASP A 42 -3.36 8.91 -5.83
C ASP A 42 -2.63 9.25 -4.52
N ALA A 43 -1.78 10.27 -4.57
CA ALA A 43 -1.04 10.76 -3.41
C ALA A 43 -1.96 11.22 -2.26
N GLY A 44 -3.20 11.63 -2.54
CA GLY A 44 -4.20 11.97 -1.52
C GLY A 44 -4.69 10.75 -0.73
N ALA A 45 -4.83 9.60 -1.40
CA ALA A 45 -5.17 8.34 -0.77
C ALA A 45 -4.04 7.82 0.14
N PHE A 46 -2.77 8.06 -0.23
CA PHE A 46 -1.57 7.67 0.51
C PHE A 46 -1.01 8.77 1.42
N SER A 47 -1.84 9.67 1.98
CA SER A 47 -1.32 10.62 2.98
C SER A 47 -0.89 9.91 4.27
N GLY A 48 0.27 10.29 4.83
CA GLY A 48 0.79 9.70 6.07
C GLY A 48 -0.21 9.74 7.23
N ARG A 49 -1.01 10.81 7.33
CA ARG A 49 -2.10 10.91 8.32
C ARG A 49 -3.17 9.83 8.15
N ARG A 50 -3.60 9.54 6.92
CA ARG A 50 -4.60 8.49 6.66
C ARG A 50 -4.05 7.11 6.96
N VAL A 51 -2.83 6.84 6.51
CA VAL A 51 -2.15 5.56 6.76
C VAL A 51 -1.97 5.36 8.27
N GLN A 52 -1.43 6.36 8.98
CA GLN A 52 -1.23 6.33 10.43
C GLN A 52 -2.55 6.13 11.19
N SER A 53 -3.62 6.82 10.78
CA SER A 53 -4.93 6.67 11.41
C SER A 53 -5.50 5.26 11.20
N SER A 54 -5.31 4.67 10.01
CA SER A 54 -5.78 3.32 9.71
C SER A 54 -5.02 2.27 10.50
N VAL A 55 -3.67 2.30 10.45
CA VAL A 55 -2.85 1.30 11.16
C VAL A 55 -3.07 1.35 12.68
N ASN A 56 -3.30 2.53 13.25
CA ASN A 56 -3.61 2.66 14.68
C ASN A 56 -4.99 2.10 15.06
N ARG A 57 -5.94 2.07 14.12
CA ARG A 57 -7.33 1.68 14.40
C ARG A 57 -7.60 0.20 14.11
N ILE A 58 -7.06 -0.32 13.01
CA ILE A 58 -7.40 -1.66 12.50
C ILE A 58 -6.17 -2.53 12.25
N ASN A 59 -4.97 -2.09 12.65
CA ASN A 59 -3.69 -2.80 12.46
C ASN A 59 -3.28 -3.05 10.99
N ASP A 60 -3.94 -2.41 10.03
CA ASP A 60 -3.44 -2.28 8.66
C ASP A 60 -4.01 -1.03 7.97
N PHE A 61 -3.41 -0.68 6.84
CA PHE A 61 -3.94 0.23 5.85
C PHE A 61 -4.00 -0.55 4.54
N ARG A 62 -5.18 -0.59 3.91
CA ARG A 62 -5.40 -1.28 2.64
C ARG A 62 -6.03 -0.32 1.65
N HIS A 63 -5.45 -0.25 0.45
CA HIS A 63 -5.98 0.58 -0.61
C HIS A 63 -5.75 -0.06 -1.99
N ASP A 64 -6.78 -0.02 -2.83
CA ASP A 64 -6.71 -0.53 -4.19
C ASP A 64 -6.43 0.63 -5.15
N VAL A 65 -5.33 0.52 -5.88
CA VAL A 65 -4.82 1.52 -6.83
C VAL A 65 -5.11 1.05 -8.24
N HIS A 66 -5.75 1.92 -9.02
CA HIS A 66 -5.96 1.72 -10.45
C HIS A 66 -4.93 2.56 -11.20
N THR A 67 -4.05 1.91 -11.96
CA THR A 67 -3.04 2.56 -12.80
C THR A 67 -3.19 2.10 -14.24
N PRO A 68 -2.60 2.81 -15.23
CA PRO A 68 -2.51 2.30 -16.60
C PRO A 68 -1.83 0.92 -16.70
N GLY A 69 -0.95 0.59 -15.75
CA GLY A 69 -0.27 -0.71 -15.67
C GLY A 69 -1.09 -1.82 -14.99
N GLY A 70 -2.33 -1.54 -14.57
CA GLY A 70 -3.23 -2.50 -13.95
C GLY A 70 -3.75 -2.06 -12.57
N ARG A 71 -4.49 -2.97 -11.93
CA ARG A 71 -5.01 -2.81 -10.57
C ARG A 71 -4.06 -3.43 -9.57
N TYR A 72 -3.81 -2.73 -8.46
CA TYR A 72 -2.91 -3.17 -7.40
C TYR A 72 -3.58 -2.99 -6.05
N ARG A 73 -3.35 -3.92 -5.12
CA ARG A 73 -3.68 -3.77 -3.72
C ARG A 73 -2.42 -3.46 -2.95
N VAL A 74 -2.41 -2.32 -2.27
CA VAL A 74 -1.36 -1.93 -1.34
C VAL A 74 -1.83 -2.22 0.08
N VAL A 75 -0.97 -2.87 0.86
CA VAL A 75 -1.16 -3.10 2.29
C VAL A 75 0.06 -2.55 3.03
N ILE A 76 -0.18 -1.67 4.01
CA ILE A 76 0.83 -1.21 4.98
C ILE A 76 0.36 -1.65 6.36
N ALA A 77 1.17 -2.40 7.09
CA ALA A 77 0.80 -2.87 8.43
C ALA A 77 1.98 -2.72 9.40
N PRO A 78 1.75 -2.41 10.68
CA PRO A 78 2.80 -2.42 11.68
C PRO A 78 3.35 -3.84 11.84
N MET A 79 4.64 -3.93 12.10
CA MET A 79 5.27 -5.18 12.56
C MET A 79 5.21 -5.16 14.09
N MET A 80 4.48 -6.11 14.66
CA MET A 80 4.43 -6.39 16.10
C MET A 80 5.38 -7.52 16.43
#